data_AF-A0AAU1XD02-F1
#
_entry.id   AF-A0AAU1XD02-F1
#
_cell.length_a   1.000
_cell.length_b   1.000
_cell.length_c   1.000
_cell.angle_alpha   90.00
_cell.angle_beta   90.00
_cell.angle_gamma   90.00
#
_symmetry.space_group_name_H-M   'P 1'
#
loop_
_entity.id
_entity.type
_entity.pdbx_description
1 polymer ?
#
loop_
_entity_poly.entity_id
_entity_poly.type
_entity_poly.pdbx_seq_one_letter_code
_entity_poly.pdbx_strand_id
1 'polypeptide(L)'
;MRMRPSARIPSILAGLALAVGGAVFTAPAAHADMKACEQYVAKHDAKVTSGVAEACYQGQIGNQTSCTSSLTAAGASKDVAEQACEASR
;
A
#
# COMPACT_ATOMS: atom_id res chain seq x y z
N MET A 1 34.50 17.53 43.33
CA MET A 1 33.27 17.52 42.51
C MET A 1 33.47 18.39 41.28
N ARG A 2 33.36 17.81 40.08
CA ARG A 2 33.06 18.52 38.83
C ARG A 2 32.45 17.50 37.85
N MET A 3 31.12 17.48 37.81
CA MET A 3 30.33 16.77 36.81
C MET A 3 30.69 17.33 35.43
N ARG A 4 31.16 16.47 34.52
CA ARG A 4 31.18 16.79 33.09
C ARG A 4 29.89 16.25 32.48
N PRO A 5 29.19 17.06 31.66
CA PRO A 5 27.80 16.80 31.27
C PRO A 5 27.70 15.65 30.27
N SER A 6 26.75 14.74 30.52
CA SER A 6 26.28 13.73 29.59
C SER A 6 25.92 14.38 28.25
N ALA A 7 26.73 14.13 27.23
CA ALA A 7 26.38 14.43 25.84
C ALA A 7 25.18 13.56 25.46
N ARG A 8 24.05 14.24 25.32
CA ARG A 8 22.76 13.71 24.93
C ARG A 8 22.88 12.98 23.60
N ILE A 9 22.25 11.81 23.54
CA ILE A 9 21.94 11.00 22.36
C ILE A 9 21.22 11.87 21.31
N PRO A 10 21.71 11.95 20.06
CA PRO A 10 20.85 12.24 18.93
C PRO A 10 21.34 11.45 17.71
N SER A 11 21.19 10.12 17.71
CA SER A 11 21.57 9.29 16.56
C SER A 11 20.42 8.47 15.98
N ILE A 12 19.18 8.80 16.33
CA ILE A 12 17.99 8.15 15.75
C ILE A 12 17.37 8.98 14.60
N LEU A 13 17.96 10.13 14.26
CA LEU A 13 17.47 11.04 13.21
C LEU A 13 18.28 10.98 11.88
N ALA A 14 19.23 10.04 11.76
CA ALA A 14 20.00 9.82 10.53
C ALA A 14 19.51 8.63 9.69
N GLY A 15 18.38 8.00 10.07
CA GLY A 15 17.78 6.88 9.35
C GLY A 15 16.72 7.26 8.31
N LEU A 16 16.55 8.54 7.99
CA LEU A 16 15.54 9.05 7.04
C LEU A 16 16.12 9.55 5.70
N ALA A 17 17.39 9.24 5.42
CA ALA A 17 18.12 9.79 4.27
C ALA A 17 18.53 8.75 3.21
N LEU A 18 17.97 7.53 3.21
CA LEU A 18 18.25 6.51 2.18
C LEU A 18 17.13 6.32 1.14
N ALA A 19 16.14 7.22 1.08
CA ALA A 19 15.07 7.14 0.07
C ALA A 19 15.40 7.83 -1.27
N VAL A 20 16.59 8.41 -1.44
CA VAL A 20 16.96 9.16 -2.65
C VAL A 20 18.36 8.74 -3.10
N GLY A 21 18.43 7.79 -4.03
CA GLY A 21 19.68 7.52 -4.77
C GLY A 21 19.92 6.06 -5.09
N GLY A 22 19.28 5.57 -6.16
CA GLY A 22 19.58 4.24 -6.71
C GLY A 22 18.76 3.95 -7.95
N ALA A 23 19.18 4.52 -9.08
CA ALA A 23 18.52 4.43 -10.38
C ALA A 23 18.28 2.99 -10.84
N VAL A 24 17.06 2.71 -11.35
CA VAL A 24 16.73 2.00 -12.62
C VAL A 24 15.39 1.25 -12.56
N PHE A 25 14.23 1.91 -12.52
CA PHE A 25 12.98 1.28 -13.03
C PHE A 25 12.01 2.36 -13.49
N THR A 26 11.87 2.52 -14.80
CA THR A 26 10.69 3.16 -15.39
C THR A 26 9.47 2.30 -15.01
N ALA A 27 8.54 2.90 -14.26
CA ALA A 27 7.24 2.36 -13.76
C ALA A 27 7.21 1.70 -12.35
N PRO A 28 7.20 2.50 -11.25
CA PRO A 28 6.73 2.04 -9.94
C PRO A 28 5.29 2.45 -9.60
N ALA A 29 4.61 3.27 -10.41
CA ALA A 29 3.26 3.74 -10.08
C ALA A 29 2.26 2.57 -10.05
N ALA A 30 2.13 1.85 -11.18
CA ALA A 30 1.23 0.71 -11.29
C ALA A 30 1.35 -0.27 -10.10
N HIS A 31 2.57 -0.72 -9.77
CA HIS A 31 2.77 -1.66 -8.66
C HIS A 31 2.49 -1.07 -7.27
N ALA A 32 2.60 0.24 -7.08
CA ALA A 32 2.25 0.89 -5.82
C ALA A 32 0.73 0.89 -5.62
N ASP A 33 -0.05 1.17 -6.68
CA ASP A 33 -1.50 1.27 -6.64
C ASP A 33 -2.17 -0.09 -6.41
N MET A 34 -1.68 -1.14 -7.08
CA MET A 34 -2.13 -2.52 -6.84
C MET A 34 -1.88 -2.95 -5.39
N LYS A 35 -0.70 -2.64 -4.84
CA LYS A 35 -0.33 -3.02 -3.49
C LYS A 35 -1.11 -2.23 -2.44
N ALA A 36 -1.50 -0.99 -2.74
CA ALA A 36 -2.39 -0.19 -1.89
C ALA A 36 -3.78 -0.83 -1.78
N CYS A 37 -4.35 -1.28 -2.91
CA CYS A 37 -5.61 -2.03 -2.94
C CYS A 37 -5.53 -3.35 -2.15
N GLU A 38 -4.49 -4.17 -2.38
CA GLU A 38 -4.29 -5.42 -1.63
C GLU A 38 -4.17 -5.17 -0.12
N GLN A 39 -3.43 -4.14 0.29
CA GLN A 39 -3.29 -3.78 1.70
C GLN A 39 -4.59 -3.27 2.30
N TYR A 40 -5.39 -2.53 1.54
CA TYR A 40 -6.70 -2.06 1.99
C TYR A 40 -7.63 -3.24 2.26
N VAL A 41 -7.72 -4.17 1.31
CA VAL A 41 -8.52 -5.39 1.45
C VAL A 41 -8.00 -6.24 2.61
N ALA A 42 -6.69 -6.42 2.75
CA ALA A 42 -6.11 -7.18 3.85
C ALA A 42 -6.42 -6.56 5.23
N LYS A 43 -6.54 -5.23 5.33
CA LYS A 43 -6.88 -4.54 6.58
C LYS A 43 -8.36 -4.55 6.91
N HIS A 44 -9.23 -4.47 5.91
CA HIS A 44 -10.67 -4.31 6.09
C HIS A 44 -11.47 -5.61 5.89
N ASP A 45 -10.94 -6.53 5.11
CA ASP A 45 -11.55 -7.82 4.77
C ASP A 45 -10.47 -8.92 4.64
N ALA A 46 -9.69 -9.13 5.70
CA ALA A 46 -8.57 -10.09 5.75
C ALA A 46 -8.91 -11.54 5.33
N LYS A 47 -10.20 -11.92 5.35
CA LYS A 47 -10.71 -13.21 4.89
C LYS A 47 -10.73 -13.34 3.36
N VAL A 48 -10.75 -12.21 2.66
CA VAL A 48 -10.76 -12.12 1.19
C VAL A 48 -9.31 -12.06 0.73
N THR A 49 -8.82 -13.19 0.25
CA THR A 49 -7.44 -13.35 -0.23
C THR A 49 -7.40 -13.84 -1.66
N SER A 50 -8.36 -14.68 -2.05
CA SER A 50 -8.47 -15.20 -3.41
C SER A 50 -9.06 -14.13 -4.34
N GLY A 51 -8.43 -13.92 -5.50
CA GLY A 51 -8.92 -13.00 -6.54
C GLY A 51 -8.70 -11.50 -6.24
N VAL A 52 -8.10 -11.14 -5.09
CA VAL A 52 -7.79 -9.74 -4.75
C VAL A 52 -6.76 -9.16 -5.72
N ALA A 53 -5.70 -9.91 -6.03
CA ALA A 53 -4.68 -9.48 -6.98
C ALA A 53 -5.26 -9.21 -8.38
N GLU A 54 -6.08 -10.12 -8.92
CA GLU A 54 -6.79 -9.90 -10.19
C GLU A 54 -7.69 -8.67 -10.14
N ALA A 55 -8.47 -8.51 -9.08
CA ALA A 55 -9.39 -7.38 -8.94
C ALA A 55 -8.65 -6.04 -8.86
N CYS A 56 -7.62 -5.96 -8.01
CA CYS A 56 -6.77 -4.77 -7.90
C CYS A 56 -6.02 -4.45 -9.21
N TYR A 57 -5.66 -5.47 -10.00
CA TYR A 57 -5.10 -5.28 -11.34
C TYR A 57 -6.12 -4.64 -12.29
N GLN A 58 -7.41 -5.04 -12.22
CA GLN A 58 -8.46 -4.38 -13.00
C GLN A 58 -8.58 -2.90 -12.62
N GLY A 59 -8.49 -2.56 -11.33
CA GLY A 59 -8.53 -1.16 -10.88
C GLY A 59 -7.34 -0.34 -11.38
N GLN A 60 -6.14 -0.92 -11.31
CA GLN A 60 -4.89 -0.35 -11.84
C GLN A 60 -4.96 -0.01 -13.33
N ILE A 61 -5.63 -0.83 -14.14
CA ILE A 61 -5.81 -0.54 -15.58
C ILE A 61 -7.02 0.37 -15.87
N GLY A 62 -7.62 0.95 -14.82
CA GLY A 62 -8.76 1.88 -14.91
C GLY A 62 -10.14 1.22 -14.97
N ASN A 63 -10.22 -0.10 -14.77
CA ASN A 63 -11.47 -0.86 -14.78
C ASN A 63 -12.04 -1.06 -13.36
N GLN A 64 -12.53 0.04 -12.79
CA GLN A 64 -13.12 0.07 -11.45
C GLN A 64 -14.35 -0.85 -11.32
N THR A 65 -15.20 -0.92 -12.34
CA THR A 65 -16.41 -1.76 -12.31
C THR A 65 -16.08 -3.24 -12.17
N SER A 66 -15.11 -3.74 -12.94
CA SER A 66 -14.65 -5.12 -12.81
C SER A 66 -13.90 -5.35 -11.50
N CYS A 67 -13.09 -4.39 -11.04
CA CYS A 67 -12.43 -4.46 -9.74
C CYS A 67 -13.43 -4.66 -8.60
N THR A 68 -14.44 -3.78 -8.50
CA THR A 68 -15.44 -3.84 -7.42
C THR A 68 -16.28 -5.11 -7.49
N SER A 69 -16.68 -5.52 -8.70
CA SER A 69 -17.45 -6.74 -8.92
C SER A 69 -16.66 -8.00 -8.51
N SER A 70 -15.39 -8.10 -8.92
CA SER A 70 -14.52 -9.22 -8.58
C SER A 70 -14.24 -9.30 -7.08
N LEU A 71 -13.97 -8.17 -6.42
CA LEU A 71 -13.78 -8.12 -4.96
C LEU A 71 -15.05 -8.49 -4.20
N THR A 72 -16.21 -8.01 -4.64
CA THR A 72 -17.50 -8.35 -4.04
C THR A 72 -17.82 -9.83 -4.23
N ALA A 73 -17.56 -10.39 -5.41
CA ALA A 73 -17.71 -11.83 -5.69
C ALA A 73 -16.74 -12.70 -4.88
N ALA A 74 -15.55 -12.17 -4.56
CA ALA A 74 -14.60 -12.80 -3.64
C ALA A 74 -15.02 -12.71 -2.16
N GLY A 75 -16.10 -11.98 -1.85
CA GLY A 75 -16.67 -11.86 -0.51
C GLY A 75 -16.28 -10.59 0.25
N ALA A 76 -15.66 -9.60 -0.41
CA ALA A 76 -15.46 -8.28 0.18
C ALA A 76 -16.80 -7.54 0.28
N SER A 77 -16.94 -6.70 1.30
CA SER A 77 -18.10 -5.80 1.37
C SER A 77 -18.03 -4.77 0.25
N LYS A 78 -19.19 -4.34 -0.28
CA LYS A 78 -19.25 -3.40 -1.40
C LYS A 78 -18.45 -2.11 -1.13
N ASP A 79 -18.60 -1.51 0.06
CA ASP A 79 -17.83 -0.34 0.46
C ASP A 79 -16.32 -0.59 0.48
N VAL A 80 -15.88 -1.77 0.96
CA VAL A 80 -14.46 -2.14 0.99
C VAL A 80 -13.92 -2.33 -0.43
N ALA A 81 -14.71 -2.96 -1.29
CA ALA A 81 -14.36 -3.16 -2.69
C ALA A 81 -14.21 -1.81 -3.42
N GLU A 82 -15.17 -0.89 -3.29
CA GLU A 82 -15.11 0.45 -3.91
C GLU A 82 -13.89 1.25 -3.43
N GLN A 83 -13.64 1.28 -2.12
CA GLN A 83 -12.51 2.02 -1.56
C GLN A 83 -11.15 1.38 -1.91
N ALA A 84 -11.07 0.05 -1.97
CA ALA A 84 -9.86 -0.66 -2.41
C ALA A 84 -9.57 -0.36 -3.88
N CYS A 85 -10.59 -0.40 -4.74
CA CYS A 85 -10.44 -0.11 -6.15
C CYS A 85 -10.05 1.35 -6.40
N GLU A 86 -10.62 2.31 -5.67
CA GLU A 86 -10.20 3.72 -5.75
C GLU A 86 -8.75 3.91 -5.30
N ALA A 87 -8.26 3.11 -4.34
CA ALA A 87 -6.86 3.13 -3.94
C ALA A 87 -5.91 2.55 -5.00
N SER A 88 -6.43 1.82 -6.01
CA SER A 88 -5.66 1.31 -7.14
C SER A 88 -5.69 2.16 -8.41
N ARG A 89 -6.42 3.29 -8.42
CA ARG A 89 -6.61 4.15 -9.59
C ARG A 89 -5.49 5.16 -9.83
#